data_AF-A0A2K9PVP2-F1
#
_entry.id   AF-A0A2K9PVP2-F1
#
_cell.length_a   1.000
_cell.length_b   1.000
_cell.length_c   1.000
_cell.angle_alpha   90.00
_cell.angle_beta   90.00
_cell.angle_gamma   90.00
#
_symmetry.space_group_name_H-M   'P 1'
#
loop_
_entity.id
_entity.type
_entity.pdbx_description
1 polymer ?
#
loop_
_entity_poly.entity_id
_entity_poly.type
_entity_poly.pdbx_seq_one_letter_code
_entity_poly.pdbx_strand_id
1 'polypeptide(L)'
;MNNDTNKTYINRTNIVIDYIEKNLDKELSLDLLSQKANYSPFHFHRLFKLITRETINIYINRKRVEKIASILLVGTQEPINQLAYRYGFSSGSSFTRAFKNFYGVSPSKFTSKDVIRKIGKSKTTIEKYICQIDNSLNWIKMNGHIEIKELAGMRLIGMTHIGEFNKVADTFKKLMTWMESKDLLNTPNLKAVTLYHDNPKVTEDSKVRLSTCFTIPNGVKAEGALKLVNIQKGYYAVGHFEITTDDFSKAWNGMLTWVLENEYEFEDGHYFELYHNDSKTHPEHKFIVDIYIPIKKPRLEHNRTIKKEQQLANDDLTHYRKQIKQGDIQKDYKTLLTYIKKLRTYFIKTYPFDYKAGQIYQGSMDYSYFTFTPVSLTNMKLKIVIIFNHTKMQFEICLAGRNRQIQKEYWNIFKDSDWNKYHIPDNLKGHSIVDHIIMENLNFNNFNALCQQIEAETMVFIKDIVNVLEA
;
A
#
# COMPACT_ATOMS: atom_id res chain seq x y z
N MET A 1 -16.59 11.52 -39.53
CA MET A 1 -16.52 10.05 -39.32
C MET A 1 -17.73 9.65 -38.48
N ASN A 2 -18.53 8.67 -38.94
CA ASN A 2 -19.82 8.30 -38.34
C ASN A 2 -19.71 7.78 -36.89
N ASN A 3 -20.66 8.19 -36.05
CA ASN A 3 -20.70 7.92 -34.61
C ASN A 3 -20.80 6.40 -34.28
N ASP A 4 -21.45 5.61 -35.14
CA ASP A 4 -21.61 4.16 -34.95
C ASP A 4 -20.35 3.35 -35.27
N THR A 5 -19.55 3.82 -36.23
CA THR A 5 -18.27 3.18 -36.55
C THR A 5 -17.30 3.31 -35.38
N ASN A 6 -17.25 4.50 -34.74
CA ASN A 6 -16.45 4.74 -33.53
C ASN A 6 -16.89 3.89 -32.33
N LYS A 7 -18.20 3.74 -32.08
CA LYS A 7 -18.72 2.87 -31.01
C LYS A 7 -18.32 1.41 -31.21
N THR A 8 -18.38 0.92 -32.45
CA THR A 8 -18.01 -0.45 -32.80
C THR A 8 -16.52 -0.71 -32.59
N TYR A 9 -15.66 0.25 -32.97
CA TYR A 9 -14.23 0.20 -32.75
C TYR A 9 -13.85 0.14 -31.26
N ILE A 10 -14.49 0.98 -30.44
CA ILE A 10 -14.27 1.01 -28.99
C ILE A 10 -14.71 -0.29 -28.35
N ASN A 11 -15.89 -0.80 -28.68
CA ASN A 11 -16.41 -2.04 -28.11
C ASN A 11 -15.51 -3.25 -28.42
N ARG A 12 -15.08 -3.42 -29.67
CA ARG A 12 -14.18 -4.51 -30.08
C ARG A 12 -12.80 -4.40 -29.42
N THR A 13 -12.26 -3.19 -29.30
CA THR A 13 -10.99 -2.96 -28.60
C THR A 13 -11.11 -3.29 -27.11
N ASN A 14 -12.24 -2.93 -26.51
CA ASN A 14 -12.57 -3.22 -25.12
C ASN A 14 -12.69 -4.72 -24.82
N ILE A 15 -13.27 -5.52 -25.73
CA ILE A 15 -13.31 -6.98 -25.62
C ILE A 15 -11.88 -7.55 -25.58
N VAL A 16 -10.99 -7.02 -26.42
CA VAL A 16 -9.59 -7.47 -26.44
C VAL A 16 -8.84 -7.06 -25.19
N ILE A 17 -9.07 -5.85 -24.68
CA ILE A 17 -8.53 -5.40 -23.39
C ILE A 17 -8.92 -6.36 -22.27
N ASP A 18 -10.21 -6.68 -22.16
CA ASP A 18 -10.72 -7.60 -21.12
C ASP A 18 -10.12 -9.00 -21.29
N TYR A 19 -9.88 -9.43 -22.53
CA TYR A 19 -9.21 -10.68 -22.82
C TYR A 19 -7.74 -10.66 -22.39
N ILE A 20 -7.00 -9.60 -22.71
CA ILE A 20 -5.58 -9.44 -22.32
C ILE A 20 -5.45 -9.51 -20.80
N GLU A 21 -6.24 -8.73 -20.06
CA GLU A 21 -6.15 -8.66 -18.60
C GLU A 21 -6.45 -9.99 -17.90
N LYS A 22 -7.38 -10.78 -18.46
CA LYS A 22 -7.72 -12.12 -17.94
C LYS A 22 -6.72 -13.21 -18.35
N ASN A 23 -5.79 -12.92 -19.27
CA ASN A 23 -4.89 -13.92 -19.86
C ASN A 23 -3.44 -13.39 -19.96
N LEU A 24 -3.00 -12.58 -18.99
CA LEU A 24 -1.65 -11.98 -18.99
C LEU A 24 -0.52 -13.03 -18.92
N ASP A 25 -0.83 -14.21 -18.41
CA ASP A 25 0.02 -15.40 -18.29
C ASP A 25 0.10 -16.25 -19.58
N LYS A 26 -0.65 -15.89 -20.62
CA LYS A 26 -0.68 -16.62 -21.90
C LYS A 26 0.09 -15.88 -22.99
N GLU A 27 0.32 -16.58 -24.10
CA GLU A 27 0.82 -15.97 -25.32
C GLU A 27 -0.24 -15.06 -25.94
N LEU A 28 0.08 -13.77 -26.09
CA LEU A 28 -0.82 -12.72 -26.56
C LEU A 28 -0.29 -12.13 -27.87
N SER A 29 -0.33 -12.92 -28.95
CA SER A 29 0.13 -12.49 -30.27
C SER A 29 -0.83 -11.47 -30.90
N LEU A 30 -0.30 -10.62 -31.80
CA LEU A 30 -1.11 -9.65 -32.52
C LEU A 30 -2.23 -10.33 -33.32
N ASP A 31 -1.95 -11.48 -33.93
CA ASP A 31 -2.92 -12.23 -34.73
C ASP A 31 -4.08 -12.76 -33.89
N LEU A 32 -3.79 -13.31 -32.71
CA LEU A 32 -4.81 -13.77 -31.76
C LEU A 32 -5.73 -12.62 -31.35
N LEU A 33 -5.13 -11.47 -31.01
CA LEU A 33 -5.84 -10.32 -30.50
C LEU A 33 -6.67 -9.63 -31.59
N SER A 34 -6.15 -9.56 -32.83
CA SER A 34 -6.89 -8.98 -33.95
C SER A 34 -8.06 -9.86 -34.39
N GLN A 35 -7.91 -11.19 -34.35
CA GLN A 35 -9.02 -12.13 -34.59
C GLN A 35 -10.14 -11.92 -33.56
N LYS A 36 -9.82 -11.73 -32.28
CA LYS A 36 -10.81 -11.42 -31.24
C LYS A 36 -11.53 -10.09 -31.45
N ALA A 37 -10.86 -9.12 -32.07
CA ALA A 37 -11.46 -7.84 -32.45
C ALA A 37 -12.23 -7.90 -33.78
N ASN A 38 -12.20 -9.02 -34.51
CA ASN A 38 -12.69 -9.14 -35.88
C ASN A 38 -12.08 -8.09 -36.82
N TYR A 39 -10.77 -7.89 -36.73
CA TYR A 39 -9.99 -6.98 -37.57
C TYR A 39 -8.71 -7.65 -38.11
N SER A 40 -8.17 -7.08 -39.18
CA SER A 40 -6.82 -7.46 -39.62
C SER A 40 -5.77 -7.03 -38.58
N PRO A 41 -4.65 -7.75 -38.43
CA PRO A 41 -3.58 -7.43 -37.47
C PRO A 41 -3.13 -5.96 -37.53
N PHE A 42 -2.92 -5.46 -38.74
CA PHE A 42 -2.42 -4.11 -38.99
C PHE A 42 -3.45 -3.01 -38.67
N HIS A 43 -4.71 -3.23 -39.04
CA HIS A 43 -5.79 -2.30 -38.70
C HIS A 43 -6.03 -2.26 -37.20
N PHE A 44 -6.04 -3.43 -36.55
CA PHE A 44 -6.21 -3.54 -35.12
C PHE A 44 -5.09 -2.87 -34.33
N HIS A 45 -3.83 -3.06 -34.72
CA HIS A 45 -2.69 -2.41 -34.07
C HIS A 45 -2.79 -0.87 -34.09
N ARG A 46 -3.16 -0.29 -35.23
CA ARG A 46 -3.37 1.16 -35.36
C ARG A 46 -4.55 1.64 -34.51
N LEU A 47 -5.66 0.91 -34.55
CA LEU A 47 -6.86 1.24 -33.82
C LEU A 47 -6.65 1.18 -32.30
N PHE A 48 -6.01 0.11 -31.83
CA PHE A 48 -5.67 -0.07 -30.43
C PHE A 48 -4.79 1.08 -29.94
N LYS A 49 -3.76 1.48 -30.71
CA LYS A 49 -2.91 2.62 -30.36
C LYS A 49 -3.66 3.95 -30.34
N LEU A 50 -4.59 4.14 -31.27
CA LEU A 50 -5.41 5.35 -31.32
C LEU A 50 -6.28 5.49 -30.07
N ILE A 51 -6.87 4.38 -29.61
CA ILE A 51 -7.81 4.33 -28.47
C ILE A 51 -7.06 4.34 -27.13
N THR A 52 -6.06 3.48 -26.96
CA THR A 52 -5.34 3.29 -25.69
C THR A 52 -4.15 4.23 -25.53
N ARG A 53 -3.77 4.96 -26.58
CA ARG A 53 -2.57 5.80 -26.67
C ARG A 53 -1.23 5.03 -26.53
N GLU A 54 -1.26 3.70 -26.60
CA GLU A 54 -0.06 2.86 -26.56
C GLU A 54 -0.14 1.70 -27.56
N THR A 55 1.01 1.17 -27.99
CA THR A 55 0.99 -0.04 -28.84
C THR A 55 0.58 -1.25 -28.00
N ILE A 56 0.02 -2.27 -28.65
CA ILE A 56 -0.45 -3.50 -28.00
C ILE A 56 0.65 -4.14 -27.14
N ASN A 57 1.87 -4.21 -27.65
CA ASN A 57 3.01 -4.80 -26.92
C ASN A 57 3.40 -3.97 -25.68
N ILE A 58 3.33 -2.63 -25.77
CA ILE A 58 3.60 -1.76 -24.62
C ILE A 58 2.51 -1.94 -23.56
N TYR A 59 1.24 -1.97 -23.97
CA TYR A 59 0.10 -2.22 -23.11
C TYR A 59 0.24 -3.56 -22.35
N ILE A 60 0.50 -4.65 -23.07
CA ILE A 60 0.62 -6.00 -22.49
C ILE A 60 1.78 -6.05 -21.50
N ASN A 61 2.95 -5.52 -21.88
CA ASN A 61 4.13 -5.52 -21.00
C ASN A 61 3.89 -4.67 -19.75
N ARG A 62 3.24 -3.51 -19.89
CA ARG A 62 2.84 -2.67 -18.77
C ARG A 62 1.93 -3.44 -17.81
N LYS A 63 0.89 -4.10 -18.33
CA LYS A 63 -0.05 -4.90 -17.51
C LYS A 63 0.60 -6.09 -16.83
N ARG A 64 1.51 -6.78 -17.51
CA ARG A 64 2.31 -7.86 -16.90
C ARG A 64 3.21 -7.34 -15.79
N VAL A 65 3.89 -6.21 -16.01
CA VAL A 65 4.70 -5.55 -14.98
C VAL A 65 3.86 -5.14 -13.76
N GLU A 66 2.67 -4.56 -13.98
CA GLU A 66 1.73 -4.21 -12.90
C GLU A 66 1.24 -5.43 -12.12
N LYS A 67 0.85 -6.53 -12.81
CA LYS A 67 0.41 -7.76 -12.14
C LYS A 67 1.55 -8.40 -11.35
N ILE A 68 2.75 -8.48 -11.92
CA ILE A 68 3.93 -9.00 -11.22
C ILE A 68 4.23 -8.14 -9.99
N ALA A 69 4.20 -6.81 -10.12
CA ALA A 69 4.39 -5.90 -9.00
C ALA A 69 3.36 -6.13 -7.89
N SER A 70 2.07 -6.33 -8.23
CA SER A 70 1.04 -6.65 -7.24
C SER A 70 1.34 -7.95 -6.49
N ILE A 71 1.82 -8.98 -7.19
CA ILE A 71 2.21 -10.27 -6.59
C ILE A 71 3.43 -10.09 -5.68
N LEU A 72 4.42 -9.30 -6.09
CA LEU A 72 5.59 -8.99 -5.26
C LEU A 72 5.20 -8.23 -3.99
N LEU A 73 4.21 -7.33 -4.04
CA LEU A 73 3.73 -6.57 -2.89
C LEU A 73 2.94 -7.42 -1.88
N VAL A 74 2.14 -8.35 -2.38
CA VAL A 74 1.42 -9.33 -1.53
C VAL A 74 2.40 -10.36 -0.93
N GLY A 75 3.52 -10.58 -1.62
CA GLY A 75 4.51 -11.57 -1.27
C GLY A 75 4.27 -12.87 -2.04
N THR A 76 5.35 -13.39 -2.65
CA THR A 76 5.34 -14.66 -3.37
C THR A 76 6.57 -15.49 -2.99
N GLN A 77 6.40 -16.81 -2.93
CA GLN A 77 7.48 -17.79 -2.80
C GLN A 77 8.09 -18.17 -4.16
N GLU A 78 7.44 -17.73 -5.24
CA GLU A 78 7.91 -18.01 -6.60
C GLU A 78 9.10 -17.10 -6.95
N PRO A 79 10.22 -17.66 -7.44
CA PRO A 79 11.35 -16.87 -7.89
C PRO A 79 10.94 -15.82 -8.93
N ILE A 80 11.43 -14.60 -8.79
CA ILE A 80 11.09 -13.46 -9.67
C ILE A 80 11.25 -13.80 -11.16
N ASN A 81 12.29 -14.59 -11.50
CA ASN A 81 12.51 -15.01 -12.89
C ASN A 81 11.43 -16.00 -13.37
N GLN A 82 11.01 -16.96 -12.54
CA GLN A 82 9.92 -17.88 -12.88
C GLN A 82 8.61 -17.12 -13.06
N LEU A 83 8.34 -16.17 -12.16
CA LEU A 83 7.19 -15.28 -12.25
C LEU A 83 7.20 -14.47 -13.57
N ALA A 84 8.36 -13.93 -13.94
CA ALA A 84 8.52 -13.22 -15.21
C ALA A 84 8.26 -14.13 -16.43
N TYR A 85 8.80 -15.36 -16.43
CA TYR A 85 8.55 -16.33 -17.50
C TYR A 85 7.07 -16.72 -17.59
N ARG A 86 6.42 -16.96 -16.45
CA ARG A 86 4.98 -17.28 -16.40
C ARG A 86 4.12 -16.18 -17.01
N TYR A 87 4.49 -14.93 -16.79
CA TYR A 87 3.82 -13.78 -17.40
C TYR A 87 4.39 -13.41 -18.78
N GLY A 88 5.08 -14.32 -19.47
CA GLY A 88 5.43 -14.18 -20.88
C GLY A 88 6.57 -13.21 -21.19
N PHE A 89 7.48 -12.95 -20.24
CA PHE A 89 8.77 -12.34 -20.54
C PHE A 89 9.75 -13.39 -21.07
N SER A 90 10.51 -13.05 -22.10
CA SER A 90 11.48 -13.96 -22.72
C SER A 90 12.74 -14.18 -21.88
N SER A 91 13.00 -13.31 -20.89
CA SER A 91 14.14 -13.41 -20.00
C SER A 91 13.94 -12.57 -18.72
N GLY A 92 14.61 -12.95 -17.64
CA GLY A 92 14.67 -12.12 -16.42
C GLY A 92 15.28 -10.73 -16.67
N SER A 93 16.18 -10.60 -17.64
CA SER A 93 16.80 -9.32 -18.02
C SER A 93 15.84 -8.37 -18.75
N SER A 94 15.01 -8.88 -19.67
CA SER A 94 13.99 -8.09 -20.36
C SER A 94 12.91 -7.62 -19.38
N PHE A 95 12.50 -8.50 -18.47
CA PHE A 95 11.61 -8.15 -17.37
C PHE A 95 12.22 -7.09 -16.45
N THR A 96 13.44 -7.29 -15.95
CA THR A 96 14.10 -6.34 -15.03
C THR A 96 14.22 -4.95 -15.66
N ARG A 97 14.54 -4.88 -16.95
CA ARG A 97 14.60 -3.61 -17.69
C ARG A 97 13.23 -2.96 -17.80
N ALA A 98 12.19 -3.71 -18.18
CA ALA A 98 10.83 -3.20 -18.27
C ALA A 98 10.32 -2.72 -16.91
N PHE A 99 10.53 -3.50 -15.85
CA PHE A 99 10.15 -3.18 -14.49
C PHE A 99 10.86 -1.92 -13.98
N LYS A 100 12.18 -1.83 -14.18
CA LYS A 100 12.97 -0.64 -13.79
C LYS A 100 12.57 0.60 -14.58
N ASN A 101 12.26 0.47 -15.86
CA ASN A 101 11.73 1.58 -16.65
C ASN A 101 10.39 2.08 -16.12
N PHE A 102 9.56 1.16 -15.61
CA PHE A 102 8.21 1.47 -15.17
C PHE A 102 8.14 2.01 -13.73
N TYR A 103 8.85 1.37 -12.80
CA TYR A 103 8.86 1.68 -11.36
C TYR A 103 10.11 2.43 -10.87
N GLY A 104 11.14 2.59 -11.71
CA GLY A 104 12.38 3.26 -11.36
C GLY A 104 13.36 2.44 -10.50
N VAL A 105 12.96 1.24 -10.04
CA VAL A 105 13.77 0.33 -9.22
C VAL A 105 13.73 -1.09 -9.78
N SER A 106 14.69 -1.95 -9.42
CA SER A 106 14.67 -3.36 -9.84
C SER A 106 13.58 -4.14 -9.11
N PRO A 107 13.02 -5.22 -9.71
CA PRO A 107 12.01 -6.06 -9.08
C PRO A 107 12.43 -6.59 -7.70
N SER A 108 13.70 -6.98 -7.55
CA SER A 108 14.27 -7.48 -6.28
C SER A 108 14.35 -6.43 -5.17
N LYS A 109 14.29 -5.15 -5.53
CA LYS A 109 14.34 -4.01 -4.60
C LYS A 109 12.98 -3.32 -4.49
N PHE A 110 11.96 -3.83 -5.17
CA PHE A 110 10.65 -3.22 -5.23
C PHE A 110 9.91 -3.46 -3.92
N THR A 111 9.48 -2.37 -3.28
CA THR A 111 8.78 -2.41 -2.00
C THR A 111 7.50 -1.57 -2.06
N SER A 112 6.64 -1.71 -1.04
CA SER A 112 5.44 -0.86 -0.89
C SER A 112 5.76 0.64 -0.88
N LYS A 113 7.00 1.04 -0.53
CA LYS A 113 7.47 2.43 -0.57
C LYS A 113 7.60 2.98 -1.99
N ASP A 114 7.94 2.14 -2.97
CA ASP A 114 8.14 2.57 -4.37
C ASP A 114 6.82 2.88 -5.07
N VAL A 115 5.72 2.25 -4.66
CA VAL A 115 4.34 2.56 -5.10
C VAL A 115 3.94 4.00 -4.77
N ILE A 116 4.56 4.59 -3.74
CA ILE A 116 4.24 5.94 -3.23
C ILE A 116 5.12 7.01 -3.90
N ARG A 117 6.20 6.65 -4.61
CA ARG A 117 7.31 7.55 -4.96
C ARG A 117 7.20 8.29 -6.29
N LYS A 118 6.11 8.19 -7.06
CA LYS A 118 6.01 8.89 -8.37
C LYS A 118 5.47 10.33 -8.23
N ILE A 119 6.27 11.21 -7.62
CA ILE A 119 6.34 12.65 -7.95
C ILE A 119 7.83 13.02 -7.98
N GLY A 120 8.24 13.68 -9.06
CA GLY A 120 9.62 14.11 -9.28
C GLY A 120 10.16 15.04 -8.18
N LYS A 121 11.47 14.89 -7.93
CA LYS A 121 12.36 15.69 -7.07
C LYS A 121 12.18 15.55 -5.54
N SER A 122 12.79 14.51 -4.98
CA SER A 122 13.70 14.54 -3.79
C SER A 122 13.78 13.15 -3.13
N LYS A 123 14.95 12.77 -2.60
CA LYS A 123 15.09 11.62 -1.67
C LYS A 123 14.27 11.93 -0.41
N THR A 124 13.06 11.40 -0.30
CA THR A 124 12.23 11.50 0.90
C THR A 124 12.94 10.80 2.07
N THR A 125 13.21 11.53 3.16
CA THR A 125 13.76 10.97 4.40
C THR A 125 12.73 10.14 5.17
N ILE A 126 13.20 9.19 5.97
CA ILE A 126 12.40 8.27 6.79
C ILE A 126 11.36 9.01 7.66
N GLU A 127 11.71 10.17 8.23
CA GLU A 127 10.78 11.03 8.99
C GLU A 127 9.61 11.58 8.16
N LYS A 128 9.85 11.92 6.88
CA LYS A 128 8.79 12.41 5.99
C LYS A 128 7.80 11.29 5.64
N TYR A 129 8.30 10.06 5.51
CA TYR A 129 7.46 8.88 5.27
C TYR A 129 6.61 8.51 6.50
N ILE A 130 7.18 8.56 7.71
CA ILE A 130 6.46 8.29 8.97
C ILE A 130 5.38 9.35 9.24
N CYS A 131 5.74 10.63 9.06
CA CYS A 131 4.77 11.73 9.17
C CYS A 131 3.62 11.56 8.19
N GLN A 132 3.88 11.07 6.97
CA GLN A 132 2.84 10.81 5.97
C GLN A 132 1.88 9.67 6.38
N ILE A 133 2.37 8.61 7.03
CA ILE A 133 1.56 7.48 7.49
C ILE A 133 0.70 7.86 8.70
N ASP A 134 1.30 8.43 9.75
CA ASP A 134 0.57 8.84 10.96
C ASP A 134 -0.48 9.92 10.63
N ASN A 135 -0.15 10.86 9.74
CA ASN A 135 -1.10 11.84 9.26
C ASN A 135 -2.24 11.19 8.47
N SER A 136 -1.96 10.18 7.64
CA SER A 136 -3.00 9.48 6.87
C SER A 136 -3.95 8.69 7.77
N LEU A 137 -3.43 7.98 8.79
CA LEU A 137 -4.24 7.20 9.74
C LEU A 137 -5.04 8.08 10.69
N ASN A 138 -4.46 9.16 11.21
CA ASN A 138 -5.21 10.13 12.00
C ASN A 138 -6.28 10.84 11.17
N TRP A 139 -5.95 11.17 9.91
CA TRP A 139 -6.90 11.82 9.02
C TRP A 139 -8.11 10.92 8.74
N ILE A 140 -7.94 9.65 8.37
CA ILE A 140 -9.10 8.76 8.15
C ILE A 140 -9.89 8.50 9.44
N LYS A 141 -9.23 8.48 10.61
CA LYS A 141 -9.92 8.34 11.90
C LYS A 141 -10.78 9.57 12.24
N MET A 142 -10.36 10.76 11.81
CA MET A 142 -11.09 12.00 12.04
C MET A 142 -12.16 12.29 10.98
N ASN A 143 -11.99 11.77 9.76
CA ASN A 143 -12.81 12.14 8.60
C ASN A 143 -13.65 10.97 8.04
N GLY A 144 -13.61 9.81 8.67
CA GLY A 144 -14.39 8.66 8.21
C GLY A 144 -14.51 7.54 9.24
N HIS A 145 -15.28 6.53 8.85
CA HIS A 145 -15.49 5.31 9.62
C HIS A 145 -15.11 4.11 8.77
N ILE A 146 -14.34 3.18 9.33
CA ILE A 146 -13.85 1.99 8.62
C ILE A 146 -14.41 0.73 9.26
N GLU A 147 -14.96 -0.15 8.44
CA GLU A 147 -15.50 -1.43 8.86
C GLU A 147 -15.21 -2.54 7.85
N ILE A 148 -15.37 -3.79 8.29
CA ILE A 148 -15.29 -4.94 7.39
C ILE A 148 -16.71 -5.38 7.03
N LYS A 149 -17.00 -5.48 5.73
CA LYS A 149 -18.29 -5.92 5.22
C LYS A 149 -18.14 -7.14 4.31
N GLU A 150 -19.05 -8.09 4.45
CA GLU A 150 -19.27 -9.11 3.42
C GLU A 150 -20.28 -8.55 2.40
N LEU A 151 -19.83 -8.33 1.18
CA LEU A 151 -20.70 -7.92 0.08
C LEU A 151 -21.27 -9.16 -0.61
N ALA A 152 -22.57 -9.18 -0.88
CA ALA A 152 -23.24 -10.24 -1.65
C ALA A 152 -22.87 -10.24 -3.15
N GLY A 153 -22.10 -9.24 -3.60
CA GLY A 153 -21.84 -8.96 -5.01
C GLY A 153 -22.85 -7.97 -5.58
N MET A 154 -22.46 -7.26 -6.65
CA MET A 154 -23.33 -6.28 -7.31
C MET A 154 -23.08 -6.25 -8.82
N ARG A 155 -24.14 -5.98 -9.57
CA ARG A 155 -24.08 -5.80 -11.03
C ARG A 155 -24.03 -4.32 -11.34
N LEU A 156 -23.09 -3.98 -12.20
CA LEU A 156 -22.84 -2.63 -12.63
C LEU A 156 -22.96 -2.54 -14.16
N ILE A 157 -23.43 -1.40 -14.64
CA ILE A 157 -23.26 -0.99 -16.03
C ILE A 157 -22.42 0.29 -16.06
N GLY A 158 -21.43 0.35 -16.95
CA GLY A 158 -20.55 1.50 -16.97
C GLY A 158 -19.83 1.72 -18.28
N MET A 159 -19.15 2.85 -18.34
CA MET A 159 -18.29 3.26 -19.45
C MET A 159 -16.88 3.44 -18.95
N THR A 160 -15.90 2.94 -19.71
CA THR A 160 -14.49 3.15 -19.39
C THR A 160 -14.03 4.50 -19.92
N HIS A 161 -13.44 5.29 -19.04
CA HIS A 161 -12.70 6.51 -19.34
C HIS A 161 -11.20 6.20 -19.30
N ILE A 162 -10.45 6.83 -20.21
CA ILE A 162 -8.98 6.77 -20.25
C ILE A 162 -8.45 8.19 -20.19
N GLY A 163 -7.63 8.50 -19.19
CA GLY A 163 -6.98 9.80 -19.03
C GLY A 163 -7.37 10.52 -17.75
N GLU A 164 -7.23 11.84 -17.75
CA GLU A 164 -7.32 12.70 -16.57
C GLU A 164 -8.62 12.54 -15.76
N PHE A 165 -8.50 12.58 -14.42
CA PHE A 165 -9.59 12.43 -13.46
C PHE A 165 -10.67 13.53 -13.55
N ASN A 166 -10.29 14.75 -13.92
CA ASN A 166 -11.22 15.88 -14.09
C ASN A 166 -12.30 15.62 -15.17
N LYS A 167 -12.04 14.73 -16.13
CA LYS A 167 -12.95 14.38 -17.24
C LYS A 167 -13.86 13.20 -16.93
N VAL A 168 -13.73 12.58 -15.76
CA VAL A 168 -14.57 11.47 -15.31
C VAL A 168 -16.03 11.90 -15.17
N ALA A 169 -16.27 13.12 -14.70
CA ALA A 169 -17.61 13.70 -14.60
C ALA A 169 -18.34 13.74 -15.95
N ASP A 170 -17.63 13.96 -17.07
CA ASP A 170 -18.25 13.96 -18.40
C ASP A 170 -18.65 12.56 -18.85
N THR A 171 -17.94 11.53 -18.38
CA THR A 171 -18.31 10.13 -18.63
C THR A 171 -19.55 9.74 -17.82
N PHE A 172 -19.65 10.18 -16.56
CA PHE A 172 -20.89 10.04 -15.78
C PHE A 172 -22.09 10.72 -16.45
N LYS A 173 -21.93 11.95 -16.98
CA LYS A 173 -23.02 12.64 -17.71
C LYS A 173 -23.50 11.82 -18.90
N LYS A 174 -22.58 11.29 -19.73
CA LYS A 174 -22.93 10.45 -20.88
C LYS A 174 -23.67 9.19 -20.47
N LEU A 175 -23.23 8.55 -19.38
CA LEU A 175 -23.88 7.36 -18.84
C LEU A 175 -25.28 7.67 -18.30
N MET A 176 -25.45 8.79 -17.57
CA MET A 176 -26.76 9.22 -17.08
C MET A 176 -27.75 9.50 -18.21
N THR A 177 -27.33 10.19 -19.28
CA THR A 177 -28.19 10.42 -20.47
C THR A 177 -28.65 9.09 -21.09
N TRP A 178 -27.77 8.09 -21.14
CA TRP A 178 -28.17 6.77 -21.62
C TRP A 178 -29.14 6.08 -20.65
N MET A 179 -28.90 6.15 -19.34
CA MET A 179 -29.79 5.56 -18.34
C MET A 179 -31.18 6.18 -18.36
N GLU A 180 -31.27 7.50 -18.56
CA GLU A 180 -32.53 8.23 -18.73
C GLU A 180 -33.30 7.71 -19.94
N SER A 181 -32.63 7.52 -21.08
CA SER A 181 -33.25 6.97 -22.29
C SER A 181 -33.80 5.55 -22.16
N LYS A 182 -33.42 4.84 -21.08
CA LYS A 182 -33.85 3.47 -20.78
C LYS A 182 -34.74 3.40 -19.53
N ASP A 183 -35.15 4.54 -18.98
CA ASP A 183 -35.91 4.67 -17.71
C ASP A 183 -35.25 3.93 -16.52
N LEU A 184 -33.91 3.91 -16.49
CA LEU A 184 -33.15 3.23 -15.45
C LEU A 184 -32.77 4.17 -14.28
N LEU A 185 -32.97 5.48 -14.41
CA LEU A 185 -32.64 6.44 -13.34
C LEU A 185 -33.54 6.27 -12.10
N ASN A 186 -34.76 5.75 -12.28
CA ASN A 186 -35.71 5.47 -11.21
C ASN A 186 -35.46 4.13 -10.50
N THR A 187 -34.35 3.45 -10.80
CA THR A 187 -33.98 2.19 -10.16
C THR A 187 -33.83 2.40 -8.64
N PRO A 188 -34.54 1.64 -7.80
CA PRO A 188 -34.37 1.71 -6.35
C PRO A 188 -32.92 1.45 -5.95
N ASN A 189 -32.38 2.29 -5.06
CA ASN A 189 -30.99 2.20 -4.61
C ASN A 189 -29.96 2.30 -5.76
N LEU A 190 -30.25 3.10 -6.78
CA LEU A 190 -29.26 3.48 -7.79
C LEU A 190 -28.06 4.14 -7.11
N LYS A 191 -26.87 3.56 -7.30
CA LYS A 191 -25.60 4.08 -6.79
C LYS A 191 -24.64 4.30 -7.92
N ALA A 192 -24.02 5.47 -7.95
CA ALA A 192 -22.88 5.75 -8.82
C ALA A 192 -21.64 5.08 -8.23
N VAL A 193 -20.83 4.46 -9.10
CA VAL A 193 -19.63 3.71 -8.73
C VAL A 193 -18.48 4.10 -9.65
N THR A 194 -17.30 4.35 -9.10
CA THR A 194 -16.06 4.48 -9.90
C THR A 194 -15.17 3.27 -9.64
N LEU A 195 -14.86 2.53 -10.70
CA LEU A 195 -13.95 1.39 -10.68
C LEU A 195 -12.57 1.80 -11.17
N TYR A 196 -11.53 1.37 -10.46
CA TYR A 196 -10.14 1.57 -10.85
C TYR A 196 -9.58 0.32 -11.54
N HIS A 197 -9.11 0.47 -12.78
CA HIS A 197 -8.47 -0.62 -13.56
C HIS A 197 -6.95 -0.49 -13.62
N ASP A 198 -6.44 0.66 -13.23
CA ASP A 198 -5.02 1.02 -13.20
C ASP A 198 -4.74 1.73 -11.87
N ASN A 199 -3.56 1.50 -11.28
CA ASN A 199 -3.14 2.27 -10.11
C ASN A 199 -2.64 3.65 -10.58
N PRO A 200 -3.32 4.75 -10.21
CA PRO A 200 -2.96 6.10 -10.66
C PRO A 200 -1.62 6.60 -10.11
N LYS A 201 -1.07 5.97 -9.06
CA LYS A 201 0.29 6.28 -8.59
C LYS A 201 1.39 5.69 -9.48
N VAL A 202 1.02 4.75 -10.34
CA VAL A 202 1.94 3.95 -11.13
C VAL A 202 1.81 4.31 -12.61
N THR A 203 0.57 4.36 -13.07
CA THR A 203 0.18 4.67 -14.45
C THR A 203 0.13 6.18 -14.64
N GLU A 204 0.70 6.69 -15.73
CA GLU A 204 0.62 8.11 -16.07
C GLU A 204 -0.84 8.56 -16.18
N ASP A 205 -1.19 9.74 -15.65
CA ASP A 205 -2.57 10.25 -15.60
C ASP A 205 -3.29 10.18 -16.95
N SER A 206 -2.59 10.45 -18.06
CA SER A 206 -3.13 10.39 -19.42
C SER A 206 -3.50 8.97 -19.90
N LYS A 207 -3.10 7.94 -19.16
CA LYS A 207 -3.28 6.50 -19.48
C LYS A 207 -4.05 5.74 -18.41
N VAL A 208 -4.33 6.34 -17.27
CA VAL A 208 -5.14 5.72 -16.20
C VAL A 208 -6.51 5.39 -16.77
N ARG A 209 -6.96 4.15 -16.57
CA ARG A 209 -8.31 3.75 -16.93
C ARG A 209 -9.13 3.53 -15.68
N LEU A 210 -10.33 4.07 -15.76
CA LEU A 210 -11.34 3.99 -14.72
C LEU A 210 -12.69 3.78 -15.40
N SER A 211 -13.63 3.14 -14.72
CA SER A 211 -14.99 2.99 -15.24
C SER A 211 -15.99 3.65 -14.32
N THR A 212 -16.70 4.63 -14.87
CA THR A 212 -17.88 5.21 -14.23
C THR A 212 -19.05 4.28 -14.47
N CYS A 213 -19.70 3.88 -13.40
CA CYS A 213 -20.70 2.83 -13.40
C CYS A 213 -21.91 3.23 -12.57
N PHE A 214 -23.03 2.56 -12.82
CA PHE A 214 -24.19 2.56 -11.94
C PHE A 214 -24.59 1.13 -11.57
N THR A 215 -25.12 0.96 -10.37
CA THR A 215 -25.79 -0.28 -9.98
C THR A 215 -27.03 -0.50 -10.84
N ILE A 216 -27.25 -1.75 -11.25
CA ILE A 216 -28.40 -2.14 -12.08
C ILE A 216 -29.02 -3.44 -11.61
N PRO A 217 -30.34 -3.63 -11.84
CA PRO A 217 -31.01 -4.89 -11.57
C PRO A 217 -30.59 -5.97 -12.59
N ASN A 218 -30.99 -7.21 -12.32
CA ASN A 218 -30.82 -8.31 -13.27
C ASN A 218 -31.63 -8.05 -14.56
N GLY A 219 -31.09 -8.46 -15.71
CA GLY A 219 -31.77 -8.37 -17.01
C GLY A 219 -31.35 -7.21 -17.91
N VAL A 220 -30.71 -6.17 -17.36
CA VAL A 220 -30.16 -5.06 -18.16
C VAL A 220 -28.98 -5.55 -19.00
N LYS A 221 -28.99 -5.25 -20.31
CA LYS A 221 -27.93 -5.58 -21.27
C LYS A 221 -27.12 -4.34 -21.62
N ALA A 222 -25.82 -4.51 -21.80
CA ALA A 222 -24.97 -3.43 -22.29
C ALA A 222 -25.12 -3.24 -23.81
N GLU A 223 -25.15 -1.99 -24.25
CA GLU A 223 -25.24 -1.59 -25.66
C GLU A 223 -24.09 -0.62 -26.00
N GLY A 224 -23.51 -0.77 -27.19
CA GLY A 224 -22.48 0.15 -27.69
C GLY A 224 -21.19 0.14 -26.87
N ALA A 225 -20.84 1.30 -26.29
CA ALA A 225 -19.60 1.48 -25.51
C ALA A 225 -19.75 1.10 -24.03
N LEU A 226 -20.95 0.66 -23.61
CA LEU A 226 -21.23 0.26 -22.24
C LEU A 226 -20.72 -1.14 -21.95
N LYS A 227 -20.36 -1.39 -20.70
CA LYS A 227 -19.92 -2.69 -20.19
C LYS A 227 -20.72 -3.08 -18.96
N LEU A 228 -21.05 -4.38 -18.88
CA LEU A 228 -21.49 -4.98 -17.63
C LEU A 228 -20.27 -5.38 -16.81
N VAL A 229 -20.25 -5.01 -15.53
CA VAL A 229 -19.21 -5.41 -14.58
C VAL A 229 -19.88 -6.06 -13.38
N ASN A 230 -19.35 -7.20 -12.94
CA ASN A 230 -19.83 -7.91 -11.76
C ASN A 230 -18.80 -7.79 -10.65
N ILE A 231 -19.15 -7.07 -9.60
CA ILE A 231 -18.41 -7.09 -8.34
C ILE A 231 -18.73 -8.40 -7.64
N GLN A 232 -17.69 -9.17 -7.36
CA GLN A 232 -17.83 -10.51 -6.78
C GLN A 232 -18.24 -10.42 -5.32
N LYS A 233 -18.99 -11.43 -4.87
CA LYS A 233 -19.21 -11.69 -3.44
C LYS A 233 -17.86 -11.83 -2.75
N GLY A 234 -17.66 -11.16 -1.62
CA GLY A 234 -16.40 -11.20 -0.90
C GLY A 234 -16.37 -10.29 0.31
N TYR A 235 -15.24 -10.29 1.02
CA TYR A 235 -15.00 -9.39 2.14
C TYR A 235 -14.27 -8.14 1.65
N TYR A 236 -14.70 -7.00 2.15
CA TYR A 236 -14.11 -5.71 1.81
C TYR A 236 -13.86 -4.92 3.10
N ALA A 237 -12.73 -4.22 3.14
CA ALA A 237 -12.57 -3.08 4.04
C ALA A 237 -13.27 -1.89 3.41
N VAL A 238 -14.21 -1.30 4.14
CA VAL A 238 -15.09 -0.23 3.66
C VAL A 238 -14.89 1.00 4.52
N GLY A 239 -14.41 2.07 3.89
CA GLY A 239 -14.25 3.37 4.53
C GLY A 239 -15.34 4.32 4.06
N HIS A 240 -16.18 4.78 4.99
CA HIS A 240 -17.20 5.79 4.74
C HIS A 240 -16.63 7.18 5.04
N PHE A 241 -16.72 8.10 4.08
CA PHE A 241 -16.12 9.43 4.15
C PHE A 241 -17.06 10.53 3.66
N GLU A 242 -16.97 11.72 4.26
CA GLU A 242 -17.57 12.96 3.77
C GLU A 242 -16.47 13.97 3.44
N ILE A 243 -16.09 14.07 2.16
CA ILE A 243 -14.81 14.64 1.73
C ILE A 243 -14.91 15.54 0.51
N THR A 244 -13.91 16.41 0.30
CA THR A 244 -13.79 17.23 -0.92
C THR A 244 -13.02 16.51 -2.02
N THR A 245 -13.01 17.06 -3.23
CA THR A 245 -12.27 16.50 -4.39
C THR A 245 -10.77 16.28 -4.08
N ASP A 246 -10.16 17.16 -3.30
CA ASP A 246 -8.72 17.11 -3.00
C ASP A 246 -8.35 16.05 -1.95
N ASP A 247 -9.36 15.52 -1.24
CA ASP A 247 -9.17 14.59 -0.14
C ASP A 247 -9.23 13.12 -0.56
N PHE A 248 -9.69 12.80 -1.78
CA PHE A 248 -9.77 11.42 -2.28
C PHE A 248 -8.43 10.68 -2.21
N SER A 249 -7.32 11.36 -2.56
CA SER A 249 -5.99 10.76 -2.47
C SER A 249 -5.63 10.42 -1.01
N LYS A 250 -6.00 11.27 -0.05
CA LYS A 250 -5.76 11.02 1.38
C LYS A 250 -6.61 9.84 1.87
N ALA A 251 -7.88 9.80 1.50
CA ALA A 251 -8.79 8.71 1.86
C ALA A 251 -8.30 7.36 1.34
N TRP A 252 -7.94 7.25 0.06
CA TRP A 252 -7.36 6.03 -0.52
C TRP A 252 -6.06 5.60 0.16
N ASN A 253 -5.17 6.55 0.44
CA ASN A 253 -3.89 6.27 1.10
C ASN A 253 -4.10 5.77 2.52
N GLY A 254 -4.97 6.44 3.28
CA GLY A 254 -5.31 6.04 4.62
C GLY A 254 -5.99 4.67 4.66
N MET A 255 -6.93 4.39 3.75
CA MET A 255 -7.58 3.08 3.65
C MET A 255 -6.60 1.95 3.35
N LEU A 256 -5.72 2.11 2.35
CA LEU A 256 -4.70 1.11 2.03
C LEU A 256 -3.75 0.88 3.22
N THR A 257 -3.37 1.97 3.91
CA THR A 257 -2.54 1.90 5.12
C THR A 257 -3.28 1.17 6.24
N TRP A 258 -4.55 1.49 6.47
CA TRP A 258 -5.35 0.86 7.53
C TRP A 258 -5.49 -0.65 7.32
N VAL A 259 -5.71 -1.12 6.09
CA VAL A 259 -5.77 -2.55 5.76
C VAL A 259 -4.46 -3.25 6.12
N LEU A 260 -3.32 -2.66 5.74
CA LEU A 260 -1.99 -3.16 6.06
C LEU A 260 -1.74 -3.20 7.59
N GLU A 261 -2.08 -2.12 8.30
CA GLU A 261 -1.83 -1.98 9.73
C GLU A 261 -2.72 -2.89 10.58
N ASN A 262 -3.92 -3.23 10.11
CA ASN A 262 -4.83 -4.16 10.80
C ASN A 262 -4.61 -5.62 10.36
N GLU A 263 -3.51 -5.92 9.67
CA GLU A 263 -3.11 -7.28 9.26
C GLU A 263 -4.10 -8.00 8.35
N TYR A 264 -4.96 -7.25 7.64
CA TYR A 264 -5.80 -7.82 6.62
C TYR A 264 -4.97 -8.08 5.36
N GLU A 265 -5.11 -9.28 4.81
CA GLU A 265 -4.50 -9.62 3.53
C GLU A 265 -5.41 -9.11 2.40
N PHE A 266 -4.82 -8.39 1.43
CA PHE A 266 -5.52 -8.03 0.20
C PHE A 266 -5.93 -9.29 -0.58
N GLU A 267 -7.07 -9.20 -1.26
CA GLU A 267 -7.58 -10.23 -2.16
C GLU A 267 -7.64 -9.68 -3.59
N ASP A 268 -7.56 -10.54 -4.60
CA ASP A 268 -7.75 -10.11 -5.99
C ASP A 268 -9.22 -9.70 -6.18
N GLY A 269 -9.45 -8.48 -6.66
CA GLY A 269 -10.80 -7.93 -6.72
C GLY A 269 -10.84 -6.49 -7.21
N HIS A 270 -12.06 -5.94 -7.26
CA HIS A 270 -12.26 -4.57 -7.69
C HIS A 270 -12.07 -3.61 -6.51
N TYR A 271 -11.22 -2.60 -6.74
CA TYR A 271 -11.10 -1.44 -5.87
C TYR A 271 -12.03 -0.36 -6.42
N PHE A 272 -12.95 0.14 -5.60
CA PHE A 272 -13.97 1.06 -6.10
C PHE A 272 -14.46 2.05 -5.06
N GLU A 273 -15.00 3.15 -5.58
CA GLU A 273 -15.74 4.15 -4.84
C GLU A 273 -17.22 3.99 -5.12
N LEU A 274 -18.06 4.13 -4.09
CA LEU A 274 -19.51 4.17 -4.21
C LEU A 274 -20.02 5.49 -3.64
N TYR A 275 -20.72 6.27 -4.46
CA TYR A 275 -21.16 7.62 -4.12
C TYR A 275 -22.61 7.60 -3.59
N HIS A 276 -22.86 8.31 -2.49
CA HIS A 276 -24.16 8.40 -1.85
C HIS A 276 -24.92 9.69 -2.17
N ASN A 277 -24.23 10.70 -2.71
CA ASN A 277 -24.81 11.98 -3.10
C ASN A 277 -24.20 12.51 -4.41
N ASP A 278 -24.84 13.53 -4.99
CA ASP A 278 -24.19 14.45 -5.92
C ASP A 278 -23.54 15.58 -5.10
N SER A 279 -22.22 15.72 -5.21
CA SER A 279 -21.51 16.78 -4.49
C SER A 279 -22.01 18.17 -4.85
N LYS A 280 -22.52 18.39 -6.07
CA LYS A 280 -23.08 19.70 -6.47
C LYS A 280 -24.31 20.09 -5.68
N THR A 281 -25.05 19.11 -5.16
CA THR A 281 -26.25 19.33 -4.34
C THR A 281 -25.94 19.43 -2.85
N HIS A 282 -24.73 19.06 -2.43
CA HIS A 282 -24.29 19.21 -1.06
C HIS A 282 -23.99 20.69 -0.76
N PRO A 283 -24.45 21.26 0.38
CA PRO A 283 -24.22 22.68 0.69
C PRO A 283 -22.74 23.10 0.68
N GLU A 284 -21.86 22.19 1.07
CA GLU A 284 -20.40 22.39 1.10
C GLU A 284 -19.65 21.77 -0.09
N HIS A 285 -20.36 21.31 -1.13
CA HIS A 285 -19.77 20.63 -2.29
C HIS A 285 -18.94 19.37 -1.96
N LYS A 286 -19.30 18.66 -0.87
CA LYS A 286 -18.63 17.42 -0.44
C LYS A 286 -19.27 16.18 -1.05
N PHE A 287 -18.44 15.16 -1.20
CA PHE A 287 -18.82 13.80 -1.57
C PHE A 287 -19.01 12.97 -0.30
N ILE A 288 -20.16 12.33 -0.17
CA ILE A 288 -20.41 11.24 0.76
C ILE A 288 -20.12 9.96 -0.02
N VAL A 289 -19.01 9.29 0.31
CA VAL A 289 -18.45 8.21 -0.49
C VAL A 289 -17.96 7.05 0.38
N ASP A 290 -18.25 5.83 -0.06
CA ASP A 290 -17.66 4.62 0.46
C ASP A 290 -16.49 4.18 -0.44
N ILE A 291 -15.33 3.90 0.15
CA ILE A 291 -14.19 3.28 -0.54
C ILE A 291 -14.12 1.81 -0.16
N TYR A 292 -14.12 0.92 -1.16
CA TYR A 292 -14.07 -0.53 -1.00
C TYR A 292 -12.72 -1.10 -1.44
N ILE A 293 -12.08 -1.82 -0.52
CA ILE A 293 -10.83 -2.55 -0.75
C ILE A 293 -11.08 -4.05 -0.54
N PRO A 294 -10.84 -4.91 -1.54
CA PRO A 294 -11.01 -6.35 -1.39
C PRO A 294 -9.98 -6.94 -0.43
N ILE A 295 -10.45 -7.76 0.51
CA ILE A 295 -9.62 -8.46 1.49
C ILE A 295 -10.01 -9.94 1.58
N LYS A 296 -9.05 -10.76 2.04
CA LYS A 296 -9.33 -12.16 2.39
C LYS A 296 -10.31 -12.24 3.54
N LYS A 297 -11.06 -13.36 3.58
CA LYS A 297 -11.96 -13.66 4.70
C LYS A 297 -11.20 -13.53 6.03
N PRO A 298 -11.65 -12.67 6.96
CA PRO A 298 -11.05 -12.57 8.27
C PRO A 298 -11.10 -13.94 8.97
N ARG A 299 -9.97 -14.42 9.49
CA ARG A 299 -9.97 -15.65 10.30
C ARG A 299 -10.73 -15.33 11.60
N LEU A 300 -11.75 -16.14 11.93
CA LEU A 300 -12.55 -16.03 13.15
C LEU A 300 -11.73 -16.24 14.46
N GLU A 301 -10.43 -16.52 14.37
CA GLU A 301 -9.54 -16.84 15.49
C GLU A 301 -8.74 -15.65 16.03
N HIS A 302 -9.25 -14.42 15.98
CA HIS A 302 -8.57 -13.28 16.62
C HIS A 302 -8.67 -13.29 18.17
N ASN A 303 -9.19 -14.36 18.78
CA ASN A 303 -9.36 -14.48 20.25
C ASN A 303 -8.86 -15.80 20.89
N ARG A 304 -8.17 -16.72 20.19
CA ARG A 304 -7.66 -17.96 20.82
C ARG A 304 -6.34 -18.46 20.24
N THR A 305 -5.25 -17.72 20.39
CA THR A 305 -3.90 -18.28 20.14
C THR A 305 -2.89 -17.78 21.16
N ILE A 306 -3.03 -18.24 22.41
CA ILE A 306 -2.00 -18.09 23.47
C ILE A 306 -1.36 -19.44 23.86
N LYS A 307 -1.81 -20.60 23.34
CA LYS A 307 -1.40 -21.91 23.92
C LYS A 307 -0.70 -22.93 23.03
N LYS A 308 -0.22 -22.61 21.81
CA LYS A 308 0.39 -23.65 20.94
C LYS A 308 1.72 -23.36 20.25
N GLU A 309 2.47 -22.33 20.64
CA GLU A 309 3.75 -22.00 19.99
C GLU A 309 4.91 -21.89 20.99
N GLN A 310 5.30 -23.02 21.60
CA GLN A 310 6.44 -23.09 22.51
C GLN A 310 7.52 -24.12 22.11
N GLN A 311 7.52 -24.66 20.88
CA GLN A 311 8.41 -25.80 20.58
C GLN A 311 9.19 -25.79 19.25
N LEU A 312 9.31 -24.66 18.55
CA LEU A 312 10.15 -24.56 17.35
C LEU A 312 10.92 -23.23 17.39
N ALA A 313 12.14 -23.20 17.94
CA ALA A 313 12.89 -21.94 18.10
C ALA A 313 14.39 -21.96 17.78
N ASN A 314 15.07 -23.11 17.67
CA ASN A 314 16.55 -23.08 17.53
C ASN A 314 17.11 -23.60 16.20
N ASP A 315 16.47 -24.56 15.53
CA ASP A 315 17.02 -25.07 14.26
C ASP A 315 16.92 -24.05 13.10
N ASP A 316 15.93 -23.14 13.15
CA ASP A 316 15.68 -22.14 12.11
C ASP A 316 16.66 -20.95 12.14
N LEU A 317 17.25 -20.59 13.28
CA LEU A 317 18.10 -19.39 13.38
C LEU A 317 19.48 -19.56 12.72
N THR A 318 19.98 -20.79 12.68
CA THR A 318 21.25 -21.12 12.01
C THR A 318 21.07 -21.11 10.49
N HIS A 319 19.90 -21.53 10.02
CA HIS A 319 19.48 -21.47 8.62
C HIS A 319 19.23 -20.02 8.16
N TYR A 320 18.56 -19.22 8.99
CA TYR A 320 18.33 -17.78 8.83
C TYR A 320 19.63 -16.97 8.60
N ARG A 321 20.68 -17.21 9.38
CA ARG A 321 22.01 -16.55 9.20
C ARG A 321 22.63 -16.81 7.84
N LYS A 322 22.38 -18.00 7.27
CA LYS A 322 22.89 -18.42 5.96
C LYS A 322 22.04 -17.81 4.83
N GLN A 323 20.73 -17.66 5.04
CA GLN A 323 19.78 -17.13 4.07
C GLN A 323 19.76 -15.60 3.96
N ILE A 324 20.06 -14.84 5.03
CA ILE A 324 20.28 -13.38 4.92
C ILE A 324 21.46 -13.04 4.00
N LYS A 325 22.51 -13.87 3.99
CA LYS A 325 23.62 -13.74 3.03
C LYS A 325 23.24 -14.10 1.59
N GLN A 326 22.10 -14.76 1.38
CA GLN A 326 21.68 -15.33 0.09
C GLN A 326 20.38 -14.75 -0.49
N GLY A 327 19.61 -13.96 0.28
CA GLY A 327 18.51 -13.12 -0.23
C GLY A 327 17.11 -13.76 -0.31
N ASP A 328 16.83 -14.86 0.40
CA ASP A 328 15.49 -15.49 0.48
C ASP A 328 14.89 -15.31 1.88
N ILE A 329 13.81 -14.51 2.02
CA ILE A 329 13.34 -14.02 3.33
C ILE A 329 11.81 -13.85 3.39
N GLN A 330 11.03 -14.91 3.65
CA GLN A 330 9.59 -14.71 3.94
C GLN A 330 9.05 -15.44 5.17
N LYS A 331 9.60 -16.58 5.58
CA LYS A 331 9.02 -17.34 6.72
C LYS A 331 9.51 -16.85 8.09
N ASP A 332 10.79 -16.48 8.20
CA ASP A 332 11.41 -16.17 9.50
C ASP A 332 11.29 -14.69 9.93
N TYR A 333 11.12 -13.78 8.97
CA TYR A 333 10.88 -12.35 9.22
C TYR A 333 9.57 -12.11 10.00
N LYS A 334 8.54 -12.92 9.71
CA LYS A 334 7.25 -12.85 10.43
C LYS A 334 7.41 -13.20 11.91
N THR A 335 8.29 -14.12 12.25
CA THR A 335 8.59 -14.53 13.64
C THR A 335 9.30 -13.39 14.40
N LEU A 336 10.26 -12.71 13.77
CA LEU A 336 10.96 -11.57 14.38
C LEU A 336 10.05 -10.34 14.55
N LEU A 337 9.17 -10.08 13.59
CA LEU A 337 8.16 -9.04 13.74
C LEU A 337 7.17 -9.36 14.86
N THR A 338 6.77 -10.62 14.98
CA THR A 338 5.95 -11.09 16.10
C THR A 338 6.66 -10.87 17.44
N TYR A 339 7.97 -11.07 17.49
CA TYR A 339 8.78 -10.81 18.68
C TYR A 339 8.75 -9.33 19.07
N ILE A 340 9.04 -8.42 18.14
CA ILE A 340 9.02 -6.97 18.42
C ILE A 340 7.62 -6.50 18.80
N LYS A 341 6.57 -7.08 18.21
CA LYS A 341 5.17 -6.88 18.62
C LYS A 341 4.94 -7.21 20.08
N LYS A 342 5.37 -8.39 20.52
CA LYS A 342 5.25 -8.79 21.92
C LYS A 342 6.05 -7.87 22.85
N LEU A 343 7.28 -7.50 22.46
CA LEU A 343 8.13 -6.59 23.25
C LEU A 343 7.48 -5.22 23.44
N ARG A 344 6.97 -4.61 22.37
CA ARG A 344 6.23 -3.33 22.49
C ARG A 344 5.00 -3.47 23.38
N THR A 345 4.22 -4.53 23.20
CA THR A 345 3.02 -4.77 24.02
C THR A 345 3.39 -4.90 25.50
N TYR A 346 4.54 -5.49 25.82
CA TYR A 346 5.09 -5.51 27.16
C TYR A 346 5.31 -4.08 27.70
N PHE A 347 6.06 -3.23 26.99
CA PHE A 347 6.30 -1.83 27.39
C PHE A 347 5.00 -1.01 27.58
N ILE A 348 4.01 -1.17 26.69
CA ILE A 348 2.71 -0.47 26.79
C ILE A 348 1.95 -0.90 28.04
N LYS A 349 1.98 -2.19 28.38
CA LYS A 349 1.28 -2.71 29.56
C LYS A 349 1.98 -2.29 30.85
N THR A 350 3.30 -2.23 30.86
CA THR A 350 4.06 -1.86 32.05
C THR A 350 3.99 -0.35 32.32
N TYR A 351 3.92 0.50 31.28
CA TYR A 351 3.97 1.96 31.40
C TYR A 351 2.83 2.69 30.64
N PRO A 352 1.56 2.48 31.04
CA PRO A 352 0.41 2.95 30.26
C PRO A 352 0.15 4.48 30.31
N PHE A 353 0.65 5.18 31.34
CA PHE A 353 0.30 6.59 31.57
C PHE A 353 1.48 7.56 31.42
N ASP A 354 2.69 7.14 31.78
CA ASP A 354 3.86 8.04 31.81
C ASP A 354 4.65 8.07 30.49
N TYR A 355 4.34 7.14 29.57
CA TYR A 355 5.08 6.94 28.32
C TYR A 355 4.14 6.85 27.12
N LYS A 356 4.59 7.39 25.99
CA LYS A 356 3.97 7.22 24.68
C LYS A 356 4.77 6.22 23.86
N ALA A 357 4.16 5.07 23.60
CA ALA A 357 4.69 4.09 22.67
C ALA A 357 4.14 4.31 21.25
N GLY A 358 5.01 4.51 20.26
CA GLY A 358 4.64 4.60 18.84
C GLY A 358 4.36 3.21 18.25
N GLN A 359 3.93 3.13 16.99
CA GLN A 359 3.72 1.84 16.31
C GLN A 359 5.03 1.08 16.08
N ILE A 360 4.95 -0.20 15.69
CA ILE A 360 6.12 -0.97 15.26
C ILE A 360 6.36 -0.71 13.79
N TYR A 361 7.48 -0.10 13.51
CA TYR A 361 7.89 0.27 12.18
C TYR A 361 8.84 -0.80 11.64
N GLN A 362 8.49 -1.28 10.46
CA GLN A 362 9.26 -2.26 9.71
C GLN A 362 10.23 -1.52 8.79
N GLY A 363 11.54 -1.67 9.04
CA GLY A 363 12.60 -1.20 8.17
C GLY A 363 12.73 -2.07 6.91
N SER A 364 13.70 -1.75 6.05
CA SER A 364 14.03 -2.50 4.83
C SER A 364 14.59 -3.89 5.12
N MET A 365 13.85 -4.78 5.81
CA MET A 365 14.30 -6.14 6.21
C MET A 365 15.58 -6.17 7.10
N ASP A 366 16.30 -5.06 7.23
CA ASP A 366 17.54 -4.89 7.99
C ASP A 366 17.30 -4.42 9.43
N TYR A 367 16.18 -3.73 9.69
CA TYR A 367 15.82 -3.21 11.00
C TYR A 367 14.31 -3.29 11.28
N SER A 368 13.93 -3.26 12.56
CA SER A 368 12.56 -3.00 12.99
C SER A 368 12.59 -2.29 14.33
N TYR A 369 11.70 -1.33 14.55
CA TYR A 369 11.81 -0.46 15.71
C TYR A 369 10.44 0.02 16.19
N PHE A 370 10.38 0.49 17.43
CA PHE A 370 9.23 1.22 17.95
C PHE A 370 9.73 2.37 18.81
N THR A 371 8.92 3.41 18.97
CA THR A 371 9.25 4.49 19.89
C THR A 371 8.67 4.18 21.26
N PHE A 372 9.41 4.51 22.31
CA PHE A 372 8.95 4.39 23.70
C PHE A 372 9.46 5.60 24.48
N THR A 373 8.66 6.65 24.53
CA THR A 373 9.13 7.99 24.93
C THR A 373 8.35 8.50 26.14
N PRO A 374 9.01 8.95 27.21
CA PRO A 374 8.33 9.60 28.34
C PRO A 374 7.66 10.91 27.92
N VAL A 375 6.63 11.33 28.66
CA VAL A 375 5.91 12.58 28.37
C VAL A 375 6.82 13.80 28.43
N SER A 376 7.79 13.85 29.35
CA SER A 376 8.77 14.94 29.47
C SER A 376 9.55 15.18 28.17
N LEU A 377 10.15 14.13 27.60
CA LEU A 377 10.86 14.21 26.32
C LEU A 377 9.91 14.52 25.16
N THR A 378 8.67 14.03 25.20
CA THR A 378 7.68 14.36 24.18
C THR A 378 7.38 15.86 24.13
N ASN A 379 7.29 16.51 25.31
CA ASN A 379 7.07 17.96 25.41
C ASN A 379 8.24 18.76 24.83
N MET A 380 9.47 18.24 24.98
CA MET A 380 10.68 18.75 24.35
C MET A 380 10.77 18.44 22.84
N LYS A 381 9.75 17.79 22.26
CA LYS A 381 9.72 17.33 20.86
C LYS A 381 10.84 16.33 20.55
N LEU A 382 11.25 15.56 21.54
CA LEU A 382 12.21 14.46 21.45
C LEU A 382 11.48 13.12 21.49
N LYS A 383 12.14 12.07 20.99
CA LYS A 383 11.65 10.69 21.02
C LYS A 383 12.78 9.71 21.25
N ILE A 384 12.46 8.64 21.94
CA ILE A 384 13.33 7.49 22.16
C ILE A 384 12.89 6.39 21.21
N VAL A 385 13.84 5.83 20.48
CA VAL A 385 13.61 4.79 19.47
C VAL A 385 14.37 3.54 19.88
N ILE A 386 13.65 2.43 20.09
CA ILE A 386 14.23 1.11 20.35
C ILE A 386 14.27 0.37 19.02
N ILE A 387 15.47 0.01 18.57
CA ILE A 387 15.75 -0.52 17.24
C ILE A 387 16.28 -1.93 17.38
N PHE A 388 15.66 -2.89 16.72
CA PHE A 388 16.24 -4.19 16.48
C PHE A 388 16.93 -4.20 15.11
N ASN A 389 18.23 -4.45 15.12
CA ASN A 389 19.04 -4.60 13.92
C ASN A 389 19.06 -6.07 13.53
N HIS A 390 18.31 -6.44 12.49
CA HIS A 390 18.17 -7.82 12.01
C HIS A 390 19.48 -8.35 11.43
N THR A 391 20.31 -7.48 10.84
CA THR A 391 21.59 -7.86 10.23
C THR A 391 22.65 -8.16 11.27
N LYS A 392 22.71 -7.35 12.34
CA LYS A 392 23.66 -7.54 13.45
C LYS A 392 23.11 -8.38 14.60
N MET A 393 21.81 -8.68 14.60
CA MET A 393 21.11 -9.39 15.66
C MET A 393 21.28 -8.75 17.05
N GLN A 394 21.14 -7.43 17.12
CA GLN A 394 21.32 -6.66 18.34
C GLN A 394 20.20 -5.62 18.51
N PHE A 395 19.92 -5.25 19.76
CA PHE A 395 19.08 -4.10 20.08
C PHE A 395 19.93 -2.86 20.29
N GLU A 396 19.50 -1.78 19.64
CA GLU A 396 20.06 -0.44 19.71
C GLU A 396 18.96 0.49 20.24
N ILE A 397 19.36 1.57 20.89
CA ILE A 397 18.46 2.63 21.34
C ILE A 397 19.02 3.98 20.90
N CYS A 398 18.15 4.90 20.53
CA CYS A 398 18.60 6.25 20.24
C CYS A 398 17.61 7.34 20.67
N LEU A 399 18.17 8.50 20.99
CA LEU A 399 17.45 9.76 21.12
C LEU A 399 17.35 10.40 19.73
N ALA A 400 16.15 10.84 19.34
CA ALA A 400 15.93 11.52 18.07
C ALA A 400 15.02 12.75 18.24
N GLY A 401 15.25 13.75 17.39
CA GLY A 401 14.36 14.91 17.30
C GLY A 401 13.08 14.59 16.53
N ARG A 402 11.99 15.31 16.83
CA ARG A 402 10.75 15.23 16.05
C ARG A 402 10.92 15.74 14.61
N ASN A 403 11.86 16.66 14.41
CA ASN A 403 12.24 17.18 13.10
C ASN A 403 13.74 17.52 13.09
N ARG A 404 14.30 17.81 11.91
CA ARG A 404 15.73 18.12 11.76
C ARG A 404 16.21 19.37 12.51
N GLN A 405 15.34 20.36 12.70
CA GLN A 405 15.70 21.57 13.42
C GLN A 405 15.92 21.25 14.90
N ILE A 406 14.93 20.60 15.53
CA ILE A 406 15.02 20.10 16.90
C ILE A 406 16.19 19.12 17.05
N GLN A 407 16.36 18.21 16.08
CA GLN A 407 17.47 17.26 16.13
C GLN A 407 18.83 17.96 16.14
N LYS A 408 19.01 19.00 15.31
CA LYS A 408 20.25 19.77 15.27
C LYS A 408 20.49 20.57 16.55
N GLU A 409 19.44 21.17 17.09
CA GLU A 409 19.48 21.94 18.34
C GLU A 409 19.99 21.06 19.49
N TYR A 410 19.33 19.94 19.75
CA TYR A 410 19.72 19.05 20.84
C TYR A 410 21.04 18.30 20.57
N TRP A 411 21.36 17.99 19.31
CA TRP A 411 22.67 17.41 18.98
C TRP A 411 23.83 18.34 19.29
N ASN A 412 23.69 19.65 19.09
CA ASN A 412 24.70 20.61 19.53
C ASN A 412 24.85 20.61 21.05
N ILE A 413 23.75 20.53 21.81
CA ILE A 413 23.78 20.47 23.29
C ILE A 413 24.63 19.28 23.76
N PHE A 414 24.38 18.08 23.23
CA PHE A 414 25.18 16.90 23.60
C PHE A 414 26.63 17.01 23.11
N LYS A 415 26.85 17.49 21.88
CA LYS A 415 28.18 17.59 21.28
C LYS A 415 29.09 18.61 21.98
N ASP A 416 28.53 19.72 22.44
CA ASP A 416 29.26 20.81 23.09
C ASP A 416 29.36 20.60 24.61
N SER A 417 28.78 19.51 25.14
CA SER A 417 28.89 19.10 26.55
C SER A 417 30.06 18.15 26.77
N ASP A 418 30.49 17.99 28.03
CA ASP A 418 31.48 16.97 28.43
C ASP A 418 30.90 15.54 28.47
N TRP A 419 29.71 15.31 27.90
CA TRP A 419 29.02 14.03 27.94
C TRP A 419 29.69 12.98 27.04
N ASN A 420 30.18 11.90 27.64
CA ASN A 420 30.86 10.80 26.93
C ASN A 420 30.27 9.42 27.21
N LYS A 421 29.11 9.34 27.89
CA LYS A 421 28.51 8.07 28.34
C LYS A 421 28.01 7.20 27.18
N TYR A 422 27.49 7.84 26.13
CA TYR A 422 26.93 7.18 24.95
C TYR A 422 27.50 7.81 23.68
N HIS A 423 27.36 7.11 22.56
CA HIS A 423 27.89 7.57 21.29
C HIS A 423 27.08 8.75 20.76
N ILE A 424 27.79 9.83 20.43
CA ILE A 424 27.24 11.02 19.77
C ILE A 424 27.74 10.97 18.32
N PRO A 425 26.86 10.88 17.32
CA PRO A 425 27.28 10.80 15.93
C PRO A 425 28.10 12.01 15.48
N ASP A 426 29.20 11.79 14.75
CA ASP A 426 30.07 12.86 14.21
C ASP A 426 29.35 13.88 13.32
N ASN A 427 28.27 13.44 12.69
CA ASN A 427 27.44 14.27 11.82
C ASN A 427 25.98 13.81 11.83
N LEU A 428 25.07 14.75 11.57
CA LEU A 428 23.63 14.51 11.45
C LEU A 428 23.24 13.90 10.08
N LYS A 429 24.12 13.15 9.40
CA LYS A 429 23.69 12.34 8.25
C LYS A 429 22.85 11.13 8.72
N GLY A 430 23.00 10.71 9.98
CA GLY A 430 22.14 9.74 10.67
C GLY A 430 20.93 10.37 11.37
N HIS A 431 20.10 9.53 12.00
CA HIS A 431 18.84 9.92 12.63
C HIS A 431 18.88 10.02 14.17
N SER A 432 20.05 9.80 14.78
CA SER A 432 20.29 9.86 16.23
C SER A 432 20.94 11.18 16.65
N ILE A 433 20.55 11.66 17.83
CA ILE A 433 21.23 12.71 18.61
C ILE A 433 22.29 12.04 19.49
N VAL A 434 21.89 10.94 20.13
CA VAL A 434 22.70 10.01 20.91
C VAL A 434 22.22 8.60 20.57
N ASP A 435 23.12 7.63 20.42
CA ASP A 435 22.77 6.23 20.26
C ASP A 435 23.63 5.30 21.13
N HIS A 436 23.09 4.10 21.39
CA HIS A 436 23.72 3.10 22.21
C HIS A 436 23.24 1.70 21.82
N ILE A 437 24.11 0.70 21.97
CA ILE A 437 23.75 -0.71 21.80
C ILE A 437 23.34 -1.24 23.17
N ILE A 438 22.07 -1.60 23.33
CA ILE A 438 21.54 -2.09 24.60
C ILE A 438 21.65 -3.61 24.73
N MET A 439 21.85 -4.35 23.63
CA MET A 439 22.00 -5.81 23.70
C MET A 439 22.53 -6.46 22.42
N GLU A 440 23.59 -7.29 22.51
CA GLU A 440 24.19 -7.99 21.35
C GLU A 440 23.99 -9.52 21.37
N ASN A 441 23.74 -10.13 22.54
CA ASN A 441 23.67 -11.59 22.74
C ASN A 441 22.23 -12.08 23.00
N LEU A 442 21.37 -11.98 21.99
CA LEU A 442 19.94 -12.29 22.15
C LEU A 442 19.66 -13.77 22.35
N ASN A 443 19.08 -14.11 23.49
CA ASN A 443 18.56 -15.45 23.77
C ASN A 443 17.03 -15.47 23.69
N PHE A 444 16.50 -15.83 22.52
CA PHE A 444 15.05 -15.90 22.29
C PHE A 444 14.35 -17.05 23.03
N ASN A 445 15.09 -17.97 23.66
CA ASN A 445 14.51 -19.10 24.42
C ASN A 445 13.78 -18.66 25.69
N ASN A 446 14.08 -17.47 26.21
CA ASN A 446 13.40 -16.92 27.38
C ASN A 446 12.95 -15.48 27.11
N PHE A 447 11.77 -15.37 26.49
CA PHE A 447 11.16 -14.09 26.10
C PHE A 447 11.03 -13.09 27.27
N ASN A 448 10.64 -13.57 28.45
CA ASN A 448 10.42 -12.69 29.61
C ASN A 448 11.74 -12.10 30.14
N ALA A 449 12.77 -12.92 30.27
CA ALA A 449 14.09 -12.44 30.71
C ALA A 449 14.68 -11.44 29.70
N LEU A 450 14.49 -11.69 28.41
CA LEU A 450 14.95 -10.82 27.34
C LEU A 450 14.23 -9.46 27.36
N CYS A 451 12.90 -9.46 27.56
CA CYS A 451 12.12 -8.22 27.73
C CYS A 451 12.56 -7.41 28.95
N GLN A 452 12.76 -8.07 30.10
CA GLN A 452 13.19 -7.40 31.34
C GLN A 452 14.56 -6.74 31.20
N GLN A 453 15.49 -7.38 30.50
CA GLN A 453 16.81 -6.83 30.28
C GLN A 453 16.79 -5.65 29.30
N ILE A 454 16.02 -5.75 28.20
CA ILE A 454 15.82 -4.62 27.28
C ILE A 454 15.15 -3.43 27.99
N GLU A 455 14.16 -3.69 28.84
CA GLU A 455 13.50 -2.69 29.68
C GLU A 455 14.47 -2.00 30.63
N ALA A 456 15.27 -2.76 31.38
CA ALA A 456 16.23 -2.21 32.33
C ALA A 456 17.22 -1.25 31.64
N GLU A 457 17.83 -1.68 30.53
CA GLU A 457 18.77 -0.86 29.76
C GLU A 457 18.09 0.37 29.13
N THR A 458 16.86 0.19 28.62
CA THR A 458 16.05 1.30 28.09
C THR A 458 15.80 2.36 29.17
N MET A 459 15.44 1.95 30.38
CA MET A 459 15.15 2.88 31.46
C MET A 459 16.39 3.60 31.98
N VAL A 460 17.54 2.92 32.03
CA VAL A 460 18.83 3.56 32.36
C VAL A 460 19.17 4.62 31.31
N PHE A 461 19.07 4.27 30.02
CA PHE A 461 19.32 5.21 28.93
C PHE A 461 18.41 6.45 29.01
N ILE A 462 17.11 6.24 29.23
CA ILE A 462 16.14 7.34 29.35
C ILE A 462 16.47 8.25 30.53
N LYS A 463 16.77 7.67 31.70
CA LYS A 463 17.13 8.43 32.91
C LYS A 463 18.37 9.28 32.67
N ASP A 464 19.39 8.72 32.04
CA ASP A 464 20.63 9.43 31.73
C ASP A 464 20.38 10.61 30.79
N ILE A 465 19.59 10.42 29.73
CA ILE A 465 19.24 11.48 28.79
C ILE A 465 18.45 12.59 29.49
N VAL A 466 17.46 12.24 30.31
CA VAL A 466 16.64 13.23 31.03
C VAL A 466 17.50 14.05 31.98
N ASN A 467 18.41 13.42 32.73
CA ASN A 467 19.32 14.12 33.65
C ASN A 467 20.20 15.17 32.94
N VAL A 468 20.64 14.90 31.70
CA VAL A 468 21.44 15.86 30.93
C VAL A 468 20.61 17.03 30.43
N LEU A 469 19.35 16.78 30.06
CA LEU A 469 18.46 17.78 29.51
C LEU A 469 17.78 18.66 30.57
N GLU A 470 17.81 18.21 31.83
CA GLU A 470 17.28 18.93 32.99
C GLU A 470 18.37 19.58 33.86
N ALA A 471 19.66 19.32 33.59
CA ALA A 471 20.82 19.97 34.19
C ALA A 471 21.17 21.28 33.46
#